data_AF-A0A7R8NTG4-F1
#
_entry.id   AF-A0A7R8NTG4-F1
#
_cell.length_a   1.000
_cell.length_b   1.000
_cell.length_c   1.000
_cell.angle_alpha   90.00
_cell.angle_beta   90.00
_cell.angle_gamma   90.00
#
_symmetry.space_group_name_H-M   'P 1'
#
loop_
_entity.id
_entity.type
_entity.pdbx_description
1 polymer ?
#
loop_
_entity_poly.entity_id
_entity_poly.type
_entity_poly.pdbx_seq_one_letter_code
_entity_poly.pdbx_strand_id
1 'polypeptide(L)'
;MSDGSVQYQQRQPAVPVLHEQRPEEVLGAVPERGRWTYRPRRVGMVWRSKVFRAGTVIVALALCWLVILALVREQTGPEGFVVGLGLAVLPVPLLLAAFRWLDRVEPAPWRNLIFSFAWGACAAALVAIIANSFAMRWIATATADPASADTLGATVIAPVVEESAKAVSILLVFIFRRREFRGVVDGIVIAGFTATGFAFTENILYLGNAFDEDQQLGSSGIASVTAGTFFVRIVMSPFAHPLFTVLTGLGFGFAAISARHHRVRRIALPVLGLLFAMGLHALWNGSSAFGPYGFYAVYGMVMVPVFALVTWLAVWWRRRELRTLAAELPAYATAGWLTPAEPLALSSMRTRGVARDLARHWHGKQDRSRGRAAARAVAEYESFATTLAGLRRRARHDAVGPDFAARERELLHRLWQRRAIAGPALTHAAQMTGTGPCPHPYPYRPPMPPYGQGQGQGHGYGYGYGYGYGYGQGQGQGHGTAYGSPPPQPYPYGRHSRYGPTAPPP
;
A
#
# COMPACT_ATOMS: atom_id res chain seq x y z
N MET A 1 39.35 45.97 -61.06
CA MET A 1 37.88 45.79 -61.09
C MET A 1 37.57 44.32 -60.86
N SER A 2 36.35 44.02 -60.40
CA SER A 2 35.87 42.73 -59.87
C SER A 2 36.32 42.40 -58.44
N ASP A 3 35.41 42.69 -57.51
CA ASP A 3 35.36 42.17 -56.14
C ASP A 3 35.24 40.64 -56.07
N GLY A 4 35.34 40.11 -54.84
CA GLY A 4 34.11 39.49 -54.33
C GLY A 4 34.17 38.11 -53.67
N SER A 5 34.47 38.11 -52.37
CA SER A 5 33.86 37.23 -51.35
C SER A 5 34.17 35.72 -51.33
N VAL A 6 34.56 35.27 -50.14
CA VAL A 6 34.62 33.87 -49.71
C VAL A 6 33.22 33.37 -49.38
N GLN A 7 32.85 32.14 -49.80
CA GLN A 7 31.73 31.41 -49.21
C GLN A 7 32.22 30.15 -48.50
N TYR A 8 32.12 30.16 -47.16
CA TYR A 8 32.24 28.95 -46.33
C TYR A 8 31.00 28.08 -46.52
N GLN A 9 31.17 26.89 -47.09
CA GLN A 9 30.07 25.96 -47.32
C GLN A 9 29.67 25.22 -46.03
N GLN A 10 28.79 25.82 -45.23
CA GLN A 10 28.16 25.15 -44.09
C GLN A 10 27.25 24.00 -44.58
N ARG A 11 27.69 22.75 -44.39
CA ARG A 11 26.81 21.58 -44.47
C ARG A 11 25.85 21.57 -43.28
N GLN A 12 24.65 22.10 -43.46
CA GLN A 12 23.53 21.77 -42.58
C GLN A 12 23.11 20.30 -42.84
N PRO A 13 22.83 19.49 -41.80
CA PRO A 13 22.18 18.20 -42.00
C PRO A 13 20.74 18.44 -42.47
N ALA A 14 20.30 17.68 -43.48
CA ALA A 14 18.96 17.82 -44.03
C ALA A 14 17.90 17.51 -42.96
N VAL A 15 17.12 18.53 -42.57
CA VAL A 15 15.90 18.34 -41.79
C VAL A 15 14.88 17.68 -42.73
N PRO A 16 14.34 16.50 -42.41
CA PRO A 16 13.30 15.89 -43.24
C PRO A 16 12.07 16.78 -43.19
N VAL A 17 11.66 17.30 -44.36
CA VAL A 17 10.40 18.03 -44.50
C VAL A 17 9.27 17.03 -44.29
N LEU A 18 8.70 17.05 -43.09
CA LEU A 18 7.39 16.44 -42.83
C LEU A 18 6.40 17.11 -43.77
N HIS A 19 5.94 16.37 -44.79
CA HIS A 19 4.75 16.75 -45.54
C HIS A 19 3.63 17.06 -44.54
N GLU A 20 2.94 18.18 -44.73
CA GLU A 20 1.74 18.52 -43.98
C GLU A 20 0.64 17.49 -44.30
N GLN A 21 0.62 16.39 -43.56
CA GLN A 21 -0.51 15.47 -43.55
C GLN A 21 -1.72 16.26 -43.07
N ARG A 22 -2.67 16.50 -43.98
CA ARG A 22 -3.89 17.25 -43.67
C ARG A 22 -4.58 16.56 -42.50
N PRO A 23 -5.09 17.30 -41.50
CA PRO A 23 -5.74 16.70 -40.32
C PRO A 23 -6.84 15.69 -40.66
N GLU A 24 -7.45 15.84 -41.83
CA GLU A 24 -8.52 15.00 -42.36
C GLU A 24 -8.06 13.57 -42.73
N GLU A 25 -6.82 13.35 -43.18
CA GLU A 25 -6.32 12.00 -43.46
C GLU A 25 -6.10 11.19 -42.17
N VAL A 26 -5.62 11.86 -41.11
CA VAL A 26 -5.43 11.23 -39.79
C VAL A 26 -6.78 10.95 -39.10
N LEU A 27 -7.79 11.79 -39.33
CA LEU A 27 -9.16 11.59 -38.85
C LEU A 27 -9.92 10.53 -39.67
N GLY A 28 -9.61 10.38 -40.97
CA GLY A 28 -10.16 9.33 -41.84
C GLY A 28 -9.65 7.91 -41.51
N ALA A 29 -8.53 7.79 -40.81
CA ALA A 29 -7.95 6.51 -40.38
C ALA A 29 -8.69 5.83 -39.20
N VAL A 30 -9.87 6.31 -38.80
CA VAL A 30 -10.74 5.61 -37.84
C VAL A 30 -11.56 4.56 -38.59
N PRO A 31 -11.32 3.24 -38.42
CA PRO A 31 -12.08 2.23 -39.12
C PRO A 31 -13.56 2.30 -38.76
N GLU A 32 -14.42 2.17 -39.75
CA GLU A 32 -15.88 2.25 -39.59
C GLU A 32 -16.38 1.35 -38.45
N ARG A 33 -17.42 1.83 -37.76
CA ARG A 33 -17.98 1.17 -36.55
C ARG A 33 -18.45 -0.28 -36.79
N GLY A 34 -18.60 -0.72 -38.04
CA GLY A 34 -18.98 -2.09 -38.40
C GLY A 34 -17.93 -3.17 -38.16
N ARG A 35 -16.62 -2.85 -38.05
CA ARG A 35 -15.56 -3.87 -37.88
C ARG A 35 -15.18 -4.19 -36.43
N TRP A 36 -15.91 -3.68 -35.44
CA TRP A 36 -15.68 -3.99 -34.02
C TRP A 36 -16.25 -5.36 -33.64
N THR A 37 -15.53 -6.45 -33.95
CA THR A 37 -15.84 -7.82 -33.50
C THR A 37 -15.56 -8.06 -32.01
N TYR A 38 -15.80 -7.06 -31.16
CA TYR A 38 -15.98 -7.30 -29.72
C TYR A 38 -17.36 -7.90 -29.48
N ARG A 39 -17.47 -9.24 -29.56
CA ARG A 39 -18.62 -9.93 -28.95
C ARG A 39 -18.46 -9.85 -27.43
N PRO A 40 -19.25 -9.04 -26.69
CA PRO A 40 -19.27 -9.16 -25.24
C PRO A 40 -19.71 -10.59 -24.91
N ARG A 41 -18.96 -11.26 -24.00
CA ARG A 41 -19.37 -12.53 -23.40
C ARG A 41 -20.82 -12.37 -22.94
N ARG A 42 -21.73 -13.24 -23.40
CA ARG A 42 -23.17 -13.21 -23.07
C ARG A 42 -23.39 -13.62 -21.60
N VAL A 43 -22.99 -12.77 -20.67
CA VAL A 43 -23.53 -12.76 -19.31
C VAL A 43 -24.92 -12.13 -19.41
N GLY A 44 -25.95 -12.77 -18.86
CA GLY A 44 -27.34 -12.37 -19.04
C GLY A 44 -27.59 -10.89 -18.74
N MET A 45 -28.50 -10.26 -19.49
CA MET A 45 -28.70 -8.80 -19.52
C MET A 45 -28.82 -8.16 -18.12
N VAL A 46 -29.48 -8.85 -17.19
CA VAL A 46 -29.68 -8.46 -15.79
C VAL A 46 -28.35 -8.30 -15.02
N TRP A 47 -27.39 -9.23 -15.23
CA TRP A 47 -26.08 -9.22 -14.58
C TRP A 47 -25.13 -8.12 -15.10
N ARG A 48 -25.53 -7.38 -16.15
CA ARG A 48 -24.79 -6.20 -16.63
C ARG A 48 -24.99 -4.98 -15.72
N SER A 49 -26.08 -4.94 -14.94
CA SER A 49 -26.34 -3.85 -14.00
C SER A 49 -25.43 -3.95 -12.77
N LYS A 50 -24.67 -2.87 -12.52
CA LYS A 50 -23.85 -2.72 -11.30
C LYS A 50 -24.71 -2.70 -10.03
N VAL A 51 -25.93 -2.18 -10.13
CA VAL A 51 -26.89 -2.08 -9.01
C VAL A 51 -27.42 -3.46 -8.67
N PHE A 52 -27.89 -4.23 -9.67
CA PHE A 52 -28.37 -5.59 -9.47
C PHE A 52 -27.31 -6.47 -8.80
N ARG A 53 -26.08 -6.50 -9.36
CA ARG A 53 -24.96 -7.26 -8.78
C ARG A 53 -24.63 -6.87 -7.34
N ALA A 54 -24.69 -5.58 -7.00
CA ALA A 54 -24.48 -5.13 -5.63
C ALA A 54 -25.62 -5.57 -4.71
N GLY A 55 -26.87 -5.42 -5.16
CA GLY A 55 -28.06 -5.88 -4.45
C GLY A 55 -28.03 -7.38 -4.15
N THR A 56 -27.75 -8.23 -5.14
CA THR A 56 -27.63 -9.69 -4.96
C THR A 56 -26.58 -10.06 -3.91
N VAL A 57 -25.41 -9.42 -3.92
CA VAL A 57 -24.36 -9.67 -2.92
C VAL A 57 -24.77 -9.19 -1.53
N ILE A 58 -25.42 -8.02 -1.42
CA ILE A 58 -25.91 -7.50 -0.14
C ILE A 58 -26.99 -8.41 0.44
N VAL A 59 -27.97 -8.84 -0.37
CA VAL A 59 -29.03 -9.76 0.06
C VAL A 59 -28.45 -11.11 0.47
N ALA A 60 -27.52 -11.68 -0.30
CA ALA A 60 -26.87 -12.95 0.07
C ALA A 60 -26.12 -12.84 1.40
N LEU A 61 -25.34 -11.79 1.62
CA LEU A 61 -24.61 -11.58 2.88
C LEU A 61 -25.55 -11.30 4.06
N ALA A 62 -26.67 -10.59 3.84
CA ALA A 62 -27.70 -10.37 4.85
C ALA A 62 -28.42 -11.67 5.23
N LEU A 63 -28.75 -12.53 4.26
CA LEU A 63 -29.30 -13.87 4.52
C LEU A 63 -28.30 -14.74 5.29
N CYS A 64 -27.02 -14.75 4.91
CA CYS A 64 -25.98 -15.45 5.68
C CYS A 64 -25.90 -14.93 7.13
N TRP A 65 -26.00 -13.62 7.34
CA TRP A 65 -26.01 -13.02 8.67
C TRP A 65 -27.25 -13.42 9.49
N LEU A 66 -28.45 -13.43 8.90
CA LEU A 66 -29.67 -13.88 9.57
C LEU A 66 -29.58 -15.36 9.99
N VAL A 67 -29.00 -16.22 9.14
CA VAL A 67 -28.76 -17.63 9.49
C VAL A 67 -27.74 -17.76 10.62
N ILE A 68 -26.65 -16.99 10.60
CA ILE A 68 -25.69 -16.93 11.71
C ILE A 68 -26.35 -16.48 13.01
N LEU A 69 -27.17 -15.42 12.98
CA LEU A 69 -27.88 -14.92 14.16
C LEU A 69 -28.80 -15.99 14.76
N ALA A 70 -29.49 -16.77 13.92
CA ALA A 70 -30.31 -17.89 14.38
C ALA A 70 -29.44 -18.99 15.03
N LEU A 71 -28.43 -19.49 14.31
CA LEU A 71 -27.57 -20.59 14.77
C LEU A 71 -26.78 -20.26 16.04
N VAL A 72 -26.21 -19.05 16.13
CA VAL A 72 -25.42 -18.64 17.30
C VAL A 72 -26.34 -18.41 18.50
N ARG A 73 -27.53 -17.79 18.33
CA ARG A 73 -28.50 -17.63 19.42
C ARG A 73 -29.07 -18.97 19.91
N GLU A 74 -29.18 -19.96 19.03
CA GLU A 74 -29.59 -21.33 19.39
C GLU A 74 -28.50 -22.06 20.19
N GLN A 75 -27.22 -21.83 19.89
CA GLN A 75 -26.09 -22.46 20.60
C GLN A 75 -25.66 -21.76 21.89
N THR A 76 -25.70 -20.42 21.94
CA THR A 76 -25.19 -19.59 23.06
C THR A 76 -26.27 -19.05 24.00
N GLY A 77 -27.55 -19.35 23.70
CA GLY A 77 -28.69 -18.66 24.29
C GLY A 77 -28.75 -17.15 23.94
N PRO A 78 -29.81 -16.44 24.38
CA PRO A 78 -29.95 -15.01 24.11
C PRO A 78 -28.92 -14.15 24.85
N GLU A 79 -28.56 -14.52 26.08
CA GLU A 79 -27.66 -13.74 26.94
C GLU A 79 -26.19 -13.94 26.52
N GLY A 80 -25.76 -15.19 26.32
CA GLY A 80 -24.43 -15.50 25.78
C GLY A 80 -24.21 -14.86 24.42
N PHE A 81 -25.22 -14.81 23.55
CA PHE A 81 -25.14 -14.07 22.28
C PHE A 81 -24.85 -12.56 22.50
N VAL A 82 -25.54 -11.90 23.43
CA VAL A 82 -25.34 -10.46 23.69
C VAL A 82 -23.98 -10.17 24.33
N VAL A 83 -23.54 -11.00 25.28
CA VAL A 83 -22.22 -10.89 25.92
C VAL A 83 -21.11 -11.15 24.90
N GLY A 84 -21.21 -12.25 24.15
CA GLY A 84 -20.27 -12.59 23.08
C GLY A 84 -20.17 -11.51 22.01
N LEU A 85 -21.31 -10.93 21.59
CA LEU A 85 -21.35 -9.81 20.65
C LEU A 85 -20.64 -8.57 21.20
N GLY A 86 -20.92 -8.18 22.45
CA GLY A 86 -20.31 -7.01 23.09
C GLY A 86 -18.78 -7.13 23.18
N LEU A 87 -18.29 -8.30 23.62
CA LEU A 87 -16.86 -8.56 23.76
C LEU A 87 -16.14 -8.73 22.39
N ALA A 88 -16.77 -9.40 21.43
CA ALA A 88 -16.19 -9.64 20.10
C ALA A 88 -16.00 -8.36 19.25
N VAL A 89 -16.74 -7.29 19.53
CA VAL A 89 -16.56 -5.99 18.86
C VAL A 89 -15.22 -5.33 19.22
N LEU A 90 -14.71 -5.50 20.44
CA LEU A 90 -13.57 -4.74 20.97
C LEU A 90 -12.29 -4.71 20.08
N PRO A 91 -11.78 -5.84 19.53
CA PRO A 91 -10.59 -5.82 18.69
C PRO A 91 -10.85 -5.29 17.27
N VAL A 92 -12.11 -5.26 16.81
CA VAL A 92 -12.43 -4.97 15.40
C VAL A 92 -12.01 -3.55 14.98
N PRO A 93 -12.40 -2.45 15.68
CA PRO A 93 -11.95 -1.11 15.31
C PRO A 93 -10.42 -0.96 15.28
N LEU A 94 -9.71 -1.60 16.22
CA LEU A 94 -8.25 -1.55 16.33
C LEU A 94 -7.58 -2.23 15.13
N LEU A 95 -8.00 -3.46 14.80
CA LEU A 95 -7.47 -4.22 13.67
C LEU A 95 -7.77 -3.52 12.33
N LEU A 96 -9.02 -3.08 12.13
CA LEU A 96 -9.39 -2.35 10.91
C LEU A 96 -8.63 -1.02 10.78
N ALA A 97 -8.38 -0.31 11.89
CA ALA A 97 -7.56 0.89 11.89
C ALA A 97 -6.09 0.59 11.55
N ALA A 98 -5.51 -0.50 12.06
CA ALA A 98 -4.14 -0.92 11.75
C ALA A 98 -3.95 -1.25 10.26
N PHE A 99 -4.84 -2.08 9.69
CA PHE A 99 -4.82 -2.37 8.24
C PHE A 99 -5.08 -1.10 7.41
N ARG A 100 -5.99 -0.23 7.86
CA ARG A 100 -6.28 1.04 7.17
C ARG A 100 -5.13 2.05 7.23
N TRP A 101 -4.29 1.99 8.26
CA TRP A 101 -3.06 2.78 8.41
C TRP A 101 -1.94 2.27 7.50
N LEU A 102 -1.83 0.96 7.32
CA LEU A 102 -0.90 0.33 6.38
C LEU A 102 -1.21 0.79 4.94
N ASP A 103 -2.49 0.71 4.57
CA ASP A 103 -3.11 1.15 3.31
C ASP A 103 -3.03 2.68 3.01
N ARG A 104 -2.45 3.48 3.90
CA ARG A 104 -2.53 4.95 3.81
C ARG A 104 -1.76 5.56 2.61
N VAL A 105 -0.87 4.79 1.95
CA VAL A 105 -0.08 5.24 0.78
C VAL A 105 -0.92 5.28 -0.50
N GLU A 106 -1.77 4.29 -0.75
CA GLU A 106 -2.67 4.30 -1.91
C GLU A 106 -3.99 3.61 -1.58
N PRO A 107 -4.90 4.32 -0.87
CA PRO A 107 -6.04 3.69 -0.23
C PRO A 107 -6.93 2.81 -1.11
N ALA A 108 -7.16 1.58 -0.65
CA ALA A 108 -8.18 0.70 -1.20
C ALA A 108 -9.59 1.34 -1.10
N PRO A 109 -10.45 1.19 -2.12
CA PRO A 109 -11.82 1.71 -2.04
C PRO A 109 -12.60 1.05 -0.90
N TRP A 110 -13.23 1.85 -0.04
CA TRP A 110 -14.06 1.39 1.09
C TRP A 110 -15.08 0.30 0.72
N ARG A 111 -15.61 0.33 -0.51
CA ARG A 111 -16.55 -0.69 -1.00
C ARG A 111 -15.95 -2.10 -1.01
N ASN A 112 -14.65 -2.23 -1.32
CA ASN A 112 -13.96 -3.52 -1.30
C ASN A 112 -13.63 -3.93 0.14
N LEU A 113 -13.25 -2.98 0.99
CA LEU A 113 -12.95 -3.24 2.40
C LEU A 113 -14.20 -3.71 3.18
N ILE A 114 -15.33 -3.01 2.99
CA ILE A 114 -16.63 -3.39 3.57
C ILE A 114 -17.09 -4.75 3.01
N PHE A 115 -16.97 -4.98 1.70
CA PHE A 115 -17.24 -6.29 1.11
C PHE A 115 -16.37 -7.40 1.73
N SER A 116 -15.08 -7.14 1.93
CA SER A 116 -14.13 -8.12 2.47
C SER A 116 -14.48 -8.49 3.90
N PHE A 117 -14.72 -7.49 4.76
CA PHE A 117 -15.17 -7.68 6.13
C PHE A 117 -16.51 -8.42 6.21
N ALA A 118 -17.52 -7.99 5.45
CA ALA A 118 -18.84 -8.63 5.43
C ALA A 118 -18.79 -10.05 4.86
N TRP A 119 -17.93 -10.34 3.87
CA TRP A 119 -17.68 -11.71 3.41
C TRP A 119 -17.12 -12.58 4.53
N GLY A 120 -16.12 -12.07 5.27
CA GLY A 120 -15.55 -12.75 6.43
C GLY A 120 -16.61 -13.07 7.49
N ALA A 121 -17.33 -12.04 7.94
CA ALA A 121 -18.30 -12.12 9.03
C ALA A 121 -19.56 -12.92 8.68
N CYS A 122 -19.96 -12.97 7.41
CA CYS A 122 -21.19 -13.63 6.99
C CYS A 122 -20.92 -14.91 6.19
N ALA A 123 -20.32 -14.81 5.00
CA ALA A 123 -20.18 -15.96 4.10
C ALA A 123 -19.15 -16.98 4.60
N ALA A 124 -17.95 -16.53 4.98
CA ALA A 124 -16.89 -17.42 5.43
C ALA A 124 -17.20 -18.03 6.81
N ALA A 125 -17.71 -17.24 7.76
CA ALA A 125 -18.15 -17.74 9.06
C ALA A 125 -19.29 -18.77 8.95
N LEU A 126 -20.30 -18.53 8.10
CA LEU A 126 -21.38 -19.50 7.91
C LEU A 126 -20.88 -20.81 7.28
N VAL A 127 -19.97 -20.74 6.29
CA VAL A 127 -19.35 -21.93 5.70
C VAL A 127 -18.57 -22.72 6.75
N ALA A 128 -17.84 -22.05 7.64
CA ALA A 128 -17.12 -22.70 8.74
C ALA A 128 -18.06 -23.37 9.75
N ILE A 129 -19.10 -22.67 10.21
CA ILE A 129 -20.12 -23.23 11.12
C ILE A 129 -20.76 -24.48 10.52
N ILE A 130 -21.23 -24.40 9.27
CA ILE A 130 -21.85 -25.54 8.57
C ILE A 130 -20.87 -26.70 8.41
N ALA A 131 -19.61 -26.43 8.02
CA ALA A 131 -18.61 -27.46 7.80
C ALA A 131 -18.18 -28.14 9.11
N ASN A 132 -17.99 -27.39 10.19
CA ASN A 132 -17.67 -27.95 11.51
C ASN A 132 -18.85 -28.81 12.02
N SER A 133 -20.09 -28.34 11.86
CA SER A 133 -21.30 -29.13 12.17
C SER A 133 -21.49 -30.35 11.26
N PHE A 134 -20.96 -30.35 10.03
CA PHE A 134 -20.98 -31.53 9.15
C PHE A 134 -19.87 -32.51 9.53
N ALA A 135 -18.66 -32.01 9.83
CA ALA A 135 -17.53 -32.81 10.28
C ALA A 135 -17.89 -33.58 11.56
N MET A 136 -18.39 -32.91 12.61
CA MET A 136 -18.82 -33.59 13.85
C MET A 136 -19.88 -34.68 13.60
N ARG A 137 -20.85 -34.45 12.72
CA ARG A 137 -21.90 -35.45 12.39
C ARG A 137 -21.36 -36.61 11.56
N TRP A 138 -20.41 -36.37 10.66
CA TRP A 138 -19.72 -37.42 9.91
C TRP A 138 -18.83 -38.26 10.83
N ILE A 139 -18.07 -37.61 11.71
CA ILE A 139 -17.25 -38.24 12.76
C ILE A 139 -18.10 -39.16 13.65
N ALA A 140 -19.23 -38.65 14.17
CA ALA A 140 -20.15 -39.41 15.02
C ALA A 140 -20.84 -40.59 14.30
N THR A 141 -20.76 -40.69 12.97
CA THR A 141 -21.41 -41.76 12.18
C THR A 141 -20.43 -42.67 11.43
N ALA A 142 -19.17 -42.27 11.26
CA ALA A 142 -18.18 -42.98 10.44
C ALA A 142 -16.99 -43.56 11.22
N THR A 143 -16.82 -43.25 12.51
CA THR A 143 -15.62 -43.62 13.28
C THR A 143 -15.93 -44.33 14.59
N ALA A 144 -15.16 -45.38 14.90
CA ALA A 144 -15.26 -46.15 16.15
C ALA A 144 -14.55 -45.48 17.36
N ASP A 145 -13.79 -44.42 17.11
CA ASP A 145 -13.18 -43.56 18.13
C ASP A 145 -13.53 -42.09 17.83
N PRO A 146 -14.47 -41.48 18.58
CA PRO A 146 -14.84 -40.08 18.39
C PRO A 146 -13.71 -39.09 18.71
N ALA A 147 -12.80 -39.41 19.64
CA ALA A 147 -11.86 -38.44 20.20
C ALA A 147 -10.71 -38.10 19.23
N SER A 148 -10.12 -39.11 18.56
CA SER A 148 -9.11 -38.86 17.52
C SER A 148 -9.70 -38.12 16.32
N ALA A 149 -10.96 -38.40 16.01
CA ALA A 149 -11.68 -37.83 14.88
C ALA A 149 -12.05 -36.34 15.10
N ASP A 150 -12.55 -35.95 16.28
CA ASP A 150 -12.75 -34.54 16.65
C ASP A 150 -11.43 -33.75 16.61
N THR A 151 -10.35 -34.37 17.08
CA THR A 151 -9.01 -33.75 17.04
C THR A 151 -8.58 -33.47 15.61
N LEU A 152 -8.74 -34.41 14.66
CA LEU A 152 -8.44 -34.20 13.24
C LEU A 152 -9.35 -33.15 12.59
N GLY A 153 -10.64 -33.13 12.97
CA GLY A 153 -11.61 -32.15 12.50
C GLY A 153 -11.21 -30.72 12.86
N ALA A 154 -10.94 -30.47 14.14
CA ALA A 154 -10.60 -29.14 14.66
C ALA A 154 -9.19 -28.66 14.24
N THR A 155 -8.22 -29.58 14.11
CA THR A 155 -6.82 -29.22 13.82
C THR A 155 -6.48 -29.14 12.35
N VAL A 156 -7.17 -29.86 11.45
CA VAL A 156 -6.85 -29.87 10.01
C VAL A 156 -8.02 -29.43 9.14
N ILE A 157 -9.21 -30.02 9.33
CA ILE A 157 -10.34 -29.78 8.44
C ILE A 157 -10.87 -28.35 8.56
N ALA A 158 -11.08 -27.87 9.80
CA ALA A 158 -11.55 -26.50 10.05
C ALA A 158 -10.62 -25.43 9.45
N PRO A 159 -9.30 -25.40 9.73
CA PRO A 159 -8.34 -24.51 9.06
C PRO A 159 -8.39 -24.53 7.54
N VAL A 160 -8.52 -25.71 6.91
CA VAL A 160 -8.61 -25.85 5.45
C VAL A 160 -9.88 -25.22 4.90
N VAL A 161 -11.04 -25.51 5.49
CA VAL A 161 -12.32 -24.95 5.06
C VAL A 161 -12.34 -23.44 5.26
N GLU A 162 -11.92 -22.98 6.43
CA GLU A 162 -11.99 -21.58 6.81
C GLU A 162 -11.07 -20.68 5.98
N GLU A 163 -9.78 -21.03 5.86
CA GLU A 163 -8.84 -20.22 5.06
C GLU A 163 -9.22 -20.26 3.57
N SER A 164 -9.80 -21.36 3.07
CA SER A 164 -10.39 -21.42 1.73
C SER A 164 -11.57 -20.44 1.60
N ALA A 165 -12.51 -20.45 2.54
CA ALA A 165 -13.69 -19.60 2.51
C ALA A 165 -13.33 -18.11 2.62
N LYS A 166 -12.33 -17.77 3.45
CA LYS A 166 -11.73 -16.43 3.53
C LYS A 166 -11.02 -16.04 2.22
N ALA A 167 -10.26 -16.96 1.61
CA ALA A 167 -9.54 -16.72 0.36
C ALA A 167 -10.44 -16.35 -0.82
N VAL A 168 -11.69 -16.83 -0.87
CA VAL A 168 -12.66 -16.47 -1.93
C VAL A 168 -12.89 -14.96 -1.98
N SER A 169 -12.97 -14.26 -0.84
CA SER A 169 -13.06 -12.79 -0.79
C SER A 169 -11.92 -12.14 -1.58
N ILE A 170 -10.69 -12.53 -1.26
CA ILE A 170 -9.46 -12.00 -1.86
C ILE A 170 -9.43 -12.29 -3.37
N LEU A 171 -9.78 -13.51 -3.76
CA LEU A 171 -9.88 -13.95 -5.15
C LEU A 171 -10.92 -13.15 -5.95
N LEU A 172 -12.10 -12.89 -5.37
CA LEU A 172 -13.16 -12.10 -6.00
C LEU A 172 -12.71 -10.66 -6.24
N VAL A 173 -12.05 -10.02 -5.25
CA VAL A 173 -11.48 -8.68 -5.43
C VAL A 173 -10.34 -8.70 -6.46
N PHE A 174 -9.44 -9.68 -6.41
CA PHE A 174 -8.32 -9.82 -7.35
C PHE A 174 -8.80 -9.97 -8.81
N ILE A 175 -9.82 -10.79 -9.08
CA ILE A 175 -10.38 -11.01 -10.42
C ILE A 175 -11.22 -9.81 -10.88
N PHE A 176 -12.23 -9.41 -10.10
CA PHE A 176 -13.22 -8.42 -10.56
C PHE A 176 -12.78 -6.96 -10.34
N ARG A 177 -11.83 -6.71 -9.43
CA ARG A 177 -11.29 -5.38 -9.10
C ARG A 177 -9.79 -5.25 -9.38
N ARG A 178 -9.26 -5.99 -10.35
CA ARG A 178 -7.85 -5.98 -10.84
C ARG A 178 -7.19 -4.62 -11.14
N ARG A 179 -7.93 -3.51 -11.16
CA ARG A 179 -7.40 -2.13 -11.29
C ARG A 179 -7.18 -1.46 -9.92
N GLU A 180 -7.92 -1.90 -8.92
CA GLU A 180 -7.95 -1.42 -7.54
C GLU A 180 -7.04 -2.30 -6.66
N PHE A 181 -6.80 -3.56 -7.05
CA PHE A 181 -5.78 -4.46 -6.48
C PHE A 181 -4.47 -4.30 -7.26
N ARG A 182 -3.47 -3.60 -6.68
CA ARG A 182 -2.25 -3.12 -7.36
C ARG A 182 -0.98 -3.85 -6.89
N GLY A 183 -0.92 -4.34 -5.66
CA GLY A 183 0.25 -5.05 -5.15
C GLY A 183 0.11 -5.69 -3.77
N VAL A 184 1.26 -5.86 -3.09
CA VAL A 184 1.40 -6.63 -1.85
C VAL A 184 0.62 -6.02 -0.69
N VAL A 185 0.65 -4.68 -0.54
CA VAL A 185 -0.07 -3.99 0.54
C VAL A 185 -1.60 -4.17 0.40
N ASP A 186 -2.17 -4.04 -0.80
CA ASP A 186 -3.61 -4.24 -1.00
C ASP A 186 -4.02 -5.68 -0.62
N GLY A 187 -3.19 -6.67 -0.96
CA GLY A 187 -3.41 -8.08 -0.60
C GLY A 187 -3.44 -8.32 0.90
N ILE A 188 -2.48 -7.75 1.65
CA ILE A 188 -2.44 -7.78 3.13
C ILE A 188 -3.71 -7.14 3.71
N VAL A 189 -4.13 -5.98 3.18
CA VAL A 189 -5.24 -5.20 3.72
C VAL A 189 -6.59 -5.90 3.47
N ILE A 190 -6.81 -6.43 2.25
CA ILE A 190 -8.03 -7.17 1.90
C ILE A 190 -8.13 -8.48 2.69
N ALA A 191 -7.02 -9.19 2.86
CA ALA A 191 -6.94 -10.38 3.71
C ALA A 191 -7.25 -10.04 5.17
N GLY A 192 -6.60 -9.01 5.73
CA GLY A 192 -6.80 -8.54 7.09
C GLY A 192 -8.25 -8.16 7.38
N PHE A 193 -8.89 -7.37 6.52
CA PHE A 193 -10.32 -7.04 6.65
C PHE A 193 -11.21 -8.30 6.59
N THR A 194 -10.93 -9.25 5.70
CA THR A 194 -11.69 -10.51 5.62
C THR A 194 -11.54 -11.34 6.89
N ALA A 195 -10.32 -11.50 7.37
CA ALA A 195 -10.03 -12.28 8.57
C ALA A 195 -10.55 -11.63 9.86
N THR A 196 -10.50 -10.30 9.98
CA THR A 196 -11.11 -9.58 11.10
C THR A 196 -12.64 -9.74 11.09
N GLY A 197 -13.28 -9.76 9.93
CA GLY A 197 -14.71 -10.05 9.81
C GLY A 197 -15.03 -11.48 10.27
N PHE A 198 -14.26 -12.46 9.83
CA PHE A 198 -14.43 -13.85 10.26
C PHE A 198 -14.24 -14.01 11.79
N ALA A 199 -13.12 -13.51 12.31
CA ALA A 199 -12.77 -13.60 13.72
C ALA A 199 -13.79 -12.88 14.62
N PHE A 200 -14.41 -11.81 14.13
CA PHE A 200 -15.54 -11.17 14.83
C PHE A 200 -16.66 -12.17 15.08
N THR A 201 -17.23 -12.78 14.05
CA THR A 201 -18.35 -13.73 14.19
C THR A 201 -17.96 -14.98 14.98
N GLU A 202 -16.76 -15.50 14.76
CA GLU A 202 -16.27 -16.66 15.52
C GLU A 202 -16.10 -16.32 17.01
N ASN A 203 -15.57 -15.14 17.35
CA ASN A 203 -15.46 -14.68 18.74
C ASN A 203 -16.82 -14.53 19.42
N ILE A 204 -17.90 -14.17 18.70
CA ILE A 204 -19.27 -14.17 19.28
C ILE A 204 -19.62 -15.58 19.77
N LEU A 205 -19.38 -16.59 18.94
CA LEU A 205 -19.72 -17.98 19.26
C LEU A 205 -18.89 -18.52 20.43
N TYR A 206 -17.56 -18.37 20.40
CA TYR A 206 -16.70 -18.85 21.49
C TYR A 206 -16.96 -18.14 22.82
N LEU A 207 -17.16 -16.81 22.81
CA LEU A 207 -17.41 -16.05 24.04
C LEU A 207 -18.84 -16.23 24.56
N GLY A 208 -19.81 -16.46 23.67
CA GLY A 208 -21.18 -16.79 24.07
C GLY A 208 -21.30 -18.18 24.66
N ASN A 209 -20.63 -19.19 24.07
CA ASN A 209 -20.60 -20.55 24.61
C ASN A 209 -19.89 -20.58 25.97
N ALA A 210 -18.76 -19.88 26.12
CA ALA A 210 -18.04 -19.78 27.38
C ALA A 210 -18.86 -19.07 28.48
N PHE A 211 -19.74 -18.13 28.11
CA PHE A 211 -20.66 -17.48 29.03
C PHE A 211 -21.81 -18.40 29.46
N ASP A 212 -22.38 -19.17 28.53
CA ASP A 212 -23.42 -20.15 28.83
C ASP A 212 -22.88 -21.27 29.74
N GLU A 213 -21.66 -21.76 29.48
CA GLU A 213 -20.93 -22.69 30.35
C GLU A 213 -20.71 -22.09 31.76
N ASP A 214 -20.30 -20.82 31.85
CA ASP A 214 -20.15 -20.13 33.14
C ASP A 214 -21.48 -20.06 33.91
N GLN A 215 -22.61 -19.80 33.23
CA GLN A 215 -23.95 -19.80 33.85
C GLN A 215 -24.36 -21.20 34.34
N GLN A 216 -24.13 -22.25 33.54
CA GLN A 216 -24.46 -23.63 33.91
C GLN A 216 -23.63 -24.12 35.12
N LEU A 217 -22.36 -23.71 35.21
CA LEU A 217 -21.46 -24.07 36.32
C LEU A 217 -21.59 -23.14 37.54
N GLY A 218 -22.32 -22.03 37.44
CA GLY A 218 -22.39 -20.99 38.47
C GLY A 218 -21.07 -20.25 38.70
N SER A 219 -20.15 -20.30 37.74
CA SER A 219 -18.82 -19.70 37.84
C SER A 219 -18.83 -18.24 37.37
N SER A 220 -18.01 -17.39 37.98
CA SER A 220 -18.00 -15.95 37.69
C SER A 220 -16.67 -15.29 38.05
N GLY A 221 -16.47 -14.06 37.56
CA GLY A 221 -15.26 -13.28 37.80
C GLY A 221 -14.06 -13.70 36.94
N ILE A 222 -12.85 -13.40 37.41
CA ILE A 222 -11.62 -13.55 36.61
C ILE A 222 -11.24 -15.03 36.37
N ALA A 223 -11.74 -15.96 37.19
CA ALA A 223 -11.51 -17.39 37.07
C ALA A 223 -12.50 -18.10 36.11
N SER A 224 -13.42 -17.37 35.49
CA SER A 224 -14.46 -17.95 34.63
C SER A 224 -13.93 -18.34 33.24
N VAL A 225 -14.64 -19.27 32.57
CA VAL A 225 -14.31 -19.74 31.21
C VAL A 225 -14.41 -18.58 30.21
N THR A 226 -15.39 -17.68 30.38
CA THR A 226 -15.50 -16.44 29.60
C THR A 226 -14.27 -15.56 29.76
N ALA A 227 -13.79 -15.35 30.99
CA ALA A 227 -12.62 -14.50 31.25
C ALA A 227 -11.34 -15.07 30.62
N GLY A 228 -11.12 -16.39 30.74
CA GLY A 228 -10.01 -17.08 30.08
C GLY A 228 -10.09 -17.01 28.54
N THR A 229 -11.26 -17.31 27.99
CA THR A 229 -11.52 -17.26 26.53
C THR A 229 -11.34 -15.85 25.97
N PHE A 230 -11.81 -14.84 26.70
CA PHE A 230 -11.61 -13.43 26.36
C PHE A 230 -10.13 -13.05 26.35
N PHE A 231 -9.38 -13.40 27.41
CA PHE A 231 -7.97 -13.08 27.49
C PHE A 231 -7.17 -13.73 26.34
N VAL A 232 -7.39 -15.02 26.10
CA VAL A 232 -6.73 -15.74 25.02
C VAL A 232 -7.07 -15.13 23.66
N ARG A 233 -8.37 -15.04 23.31
CA ARG A 233 -8.81 -14.71 21.94
C ARG A 233 -8.77 -13.21 21.62
N ILE A 234 -9.09 -12.35 22.59
CA ILE A 234 -9.27 -10.90 22.37
C ILE A 234 -8.04 -10.08 22.78
N VAL A 235 -7.38 -10.42 23.90
CA VAL A 235 -6.23 -9.66 24.40
C VAL A 235 -4.94 -10.17 23.78
N MET A 236 -4.70 -11.48 23.86
CA MET A 236 -3.41 -12.08 23.51
C MET A 236 -3.32 -12.51 22.04
N SER A 237 -4.37 -13.10 21.45
CA SER A 237 -4.36 -13.55 20.05
C SER A 237 -5.31 -12.83 19.07
N PRO A 238 -5.66 -11.53 19.21
CA PRO A 238 -6.61 -10.86 18.28
C PRO A 238 -6.07 -10.78 16.83
N PHE A 239 -4.76 -10.96 16.66
CA PHE A 239 -4.09 -10.98 15.36
C PHE A 239 -4.05 -12.37 14.68
N ALA A 240 -4.52 -13.45 15.31
CA ALA A 240 -4.33 -14.83 14.82
C ALA A 240 -4.91 -15.07 13.41
N HIS A 241 -6.22 -14.98 13.22
CA HIS A 241 -6.82 -15.14 11.87
C HIS A 241 -6.29 -14.11 10.87
N PRO A 242 -6.14 -12.81 11.22
CA PRO A 242 -5.44 -11.87 10.35
C PRO A 242 -4.05 -12.34 9.92
N LEU A 243 -3.25 -12.93 10.81
CA LEU A 243 -1.92 -13.44 10.49
C LEU A 243 -1.98 -14.58 9.46
N PHE A 244 -2.86 -15.56 9.66
CA PHE A 244 -3.02 -16.71 8.75
C PHE A 244 -3.44 -16.22 7.36
N THR A 245 -4.59 -15.54 7.26
CA THR A 245 -5.18 -15.16 5.98
C THR A 245 -4.31 -14.13 5.22
N VAL A 246 -3.51 -13.32 5.94
CA VAL A 246 -2.54 -12.42 5.30
C VAL A 246 -1.48 -13.16 4.50
N LEU A 247 -1.14 -14.42 4.80
CA LEU A 247 -0.24 -15.23 3.97
C LEU A 247 -0.87 -15.50 2.57
N THR A 248 -2.17 -15.80 2.53
CA THR A 248 -2.95 -15.83 1.28
C THR A 248 -2.95 -14.47 0.58
N GLY A 249 -3.15 -13.39 1.35
CA GLY A 249 -3.09 -12.00 0.88
C GLY A 249 -1.75 -11.63 0.22
N LEU A 250 -0.62 -12.05 0.81
CA LEU A 250 0.72 -11.92 0.25
C LEU A 250 0.84 -12.66 -1.08
N GLY A 251 0.34 -13.90 -1.16
CA GLY A 251 0.31 -14.70 -2.39
C GLY A 251 -0.39 -13.99 -3.55
N PHE A 252 -1.60 -13.46 -3.33
CA PHE A 252 -2.30 -12.62 -4.30
C PHE A 252 -1.56 -11.30 -4.60
N GLY A 253 -0.97 -10.69 -3.58
CA GLY A 253 -0.13 -9.49 -3.67
C GLY A 253 1.05 -9.64 -4.63
N PHE A 254 1.83 -10.72 -4.48
CA PHE A 254 2.94 -11.06 -5.37
C PHE A 254 2.46 -11.47 -6.78
N ALA A 255 1.27 -12.09 -6.90
CA ALA A 255 0.64 -12.38 -8.19
C ALA A 255 0.12 -11.13 -8.93
N ALA A 256 -0.19 -10.05 -8.22
CA ALA A 256 -0.61 -8.77 -8.80
C ALA A 256 0.57 -8.02 -9.44
N ILE A 257 1.73 -7.99 -8.77
CA ILE A 257 2.95 -7.34 -9.30
C ILE A 257 3.73 -8.19 -10.32
N SER A 258 3.39 -9.47 -10.46
CA SER A 258 4.05 -10.37 -11.40
C SER A 258 3.68 -10.08 -12.86
N ALA A 259 4.67 -10.11 -13.75
CA ALA A 259 4.48 -9.83 -15.17
C ALA A 259 3.42 -10.76 -15.80
N ARG A 260 2.63 -10.22 -16.73
CA ARG A 260 1.41 -10.87 -17.26
C ARG A 260 1.67 -12.21 -17.95
N HIS A 261 2.88 -12.42 -18.48
CA HIS A 261 3.27 -13.66 -19.15
C HIS A 261 3.60 -14.82 -18.18
N HIS A 262 3.98 -14.55 -16.92
CA HIS A 262 4.28 -15.59 -15.93
C HIS A 262 2.99 -16.20 -15.33
N ARG A 263 2.17 -16.86 -16.16
CA ARG A 263 0.87 -17.43 -15.74
C ARG A 263 1.00 -18.40 -14.56
N VAL A 264 1.99 -19.30 -14.61
CA VAL A 264 2.30 -20.26 -13.52
C VAL A 264 2.52 -19.52 -12.20
N ARG A 265 3.41 -18.53 -12.17
CA ARG A 265 3.72 -17.76 -10.94
C ARG A 265 2.49 -17.03 -10.39
N ARG A 266 1.58 -16.56 -11.25
CA ARG A 266 0.35 -15.87 -10.83
C ARG A 266 -0.73 -16.80 -10.26
N ILE A 267 -0.60 -18.12 -10.42
CA ILE A 267 -1.49 -19.14 -9.83
C ILE A 267 -0.81 -19.81 -8.63
N ALA A 268 0.48 -20.15 -8.75
CA ALA A 268 1.25 -20.79 -7.69
C ALA A 268 1.38 -19.92 -6.43
N LEU A 269 1.60 -18.61 -6.57
CA LEU A 269 1.79 -17.73 -5.41
C LEU A 269 0.55 -17.61 -4.50
N PRO A 270 -0.70 -17.42 -5.01
CA PRO A 270 -1.90 -17.48 -4.19
C PRO A 270 -2.11 -18.85 -3.54
N VAL A 271 -1.86 -19.95 -4.25
CA VAL A 271 -2.00 -21.31 -3.73
C VAL A 271 -1.00 -21.58 -2.61
N LEU A 272 0.27 -21.22 -2.78
CA LEU A 272 1.28 -21.33 -1.73
C LEU A 272 0.93 -20.48 -0.50
N GLY A 273 0.48 -19.24 -0.72
CA GLY A 273 0.00 -18.38 0.37
C GLY A 273 -1.16 -19.00 1.16
N LEU A 274 -2.09 -19.64 0.46
CA LEU A 274 -3.21 -20.36 1.06
C LEU A 274 -2.76 -21.60 1.85
N LEU A 275 -1.86 -22.42 1.28
CA LEU A 275 -1.31 -23.59 1.98
C LEU A 275 -0.54 -23.20 3.25
N PHE A 276 0.22 -22.10 3.21
CA PHE A 276 0.86 -21.56 4.42
C PHE A 276 -0.14 -21.00 5.44
N ALA A 277 -1.23 -20.36 4.99
CA ALA A 277 -2.31 -19.92 5.88
C ALA A 277 -2.96 -21.11 6.60
N MET A 278 -3.34 -22.15 5.84
CA MET A 278 -3.91 -23.40 6.36
C MET A 278 -2.96 -24.08 7.35
N GLY A 279 -1.68 -24.25 6.99
CA GLY A 279 -0.70 -24.94 7.84
C GLY A 279 -0.39 -24.18 9.14
N LEU A 280 -0.27 -22.85 9.09
CA LEU A 280 -0.05 -22.04 10.29
C LEU A 280 -1.28 -22.01 11.20
N HIS A 281 -2.48 -21.99 10.63
CA HIS A 281 -3.73 -22.07 11.37
C HIS A 281 -3.93 -23.47 11.99
N ALA A 282 -3.64 -24.54 11.25
CA ALA A 282 -3.63 -25.90 11.78
C ALA A 282 -2.66 -26.08 12.96
N LEU A 283 -1.46 -25.51 12.86
CA LEU A 283 -0.47 -25.51 13.94
C LEU A 283 -0.95 -24.74 15.17
N TRP A 284 -1.71 -23.65 15.00
CA TRP A 284 -2.33 -22.90 16.09
C TRP A 284 -3.44 -23.72 16.77
N ASN A 285 -4.38 -24.28 16.01
CA ASN A 285 -5.48 -25.09 16.55
C ASN A 285 -4.96 -26.36 17.24
N GLY A 286 -3.92 -27.00 16.69
CA GLY A 286 -3.28 -28.17 17.29
C GLY A 286 -2.35 -27.87 18.47
N SER A 287 -2.10 -26.61 18.81
CA SER A 287 -1.09 -26.24 19.81
C SER A 287 -1.40 -26.74 21.23
N SER A 288 -2.68 -26.91 21.59
CA SER A 288 -3.12 -27.51 22.85
C SER A 288 -2.80 -29.01 22.96
N ALA A 289 -2.62 -29.72 21.84
CA ALA A 289 -2.29 -31.14 21.82
C ALA A 289 -0.79 -31.42 22.11
N PHE A 290 0.08 -30.40 22.07
CA PHE A 290 1.52 -30.55 22.35
C PHE A 290 1.87 -30.49 23.86
N GLY A 291 0.92 -30.85 24.73
CA GLY A 291 1.09 -30.83 26.18
C GLY A 291 0.88 -29.46 26.83
N PRO A 292 1.11 -29.33 28.16
CA PRO A 292 0.67 -28.18 28.96
C PRO A 292 1.29 -26.84 28.55
N TYR A 293 2.46 -26.86 27.91
CA TYR A 293 3.14 -25.66 27.41
C TYR A 293 3.04 -25.48 25.89
N GLY A 294 2.40 -26.42 25.18
CA GLY A 294 2.34 -26.45 23.71
C GLY A 294 1.77 -25.18 23.11
N PHE A 295 0.67 -24.68 23.68
CA PHE A 295 0.04 -23.42 23.32
C PHE A 295 1.00 -22.22 23.43
N TYR A 296 1.67 -22.07 24.58
CA TYR A 296 2.61 -20.98 24.82
C TYR A 296 3.86 -21.07 23.92
N ALA A 297 4.33 -22.29 23.64
CA ALA A 297 5.44 -22.53 22.72
C ALA A 297 5.09 -22.12 21.29
N VAL A 298 3.94 -22.54 20.75
CA VAL A 298 3.49 -22.12 19.41
C VAL A 298 3.25 -20.62 19.35
N TYR A 299 2.64 -20.02 20.38
CA TYR A 299 2.45 -18.58 20.47
C TYR A 299 3.79 -17.81 20.43
N GLY A 300 4.71 -18.13 21.34
CA GLY A 300 5.97 -17.41 21.51
C GLY A 300 7.01 -17.68 20.42
N MET A 301 7.13 -18.92 19.95
CA MET A 301 8.18 -19.34 19.01
C MET A 301 7.74 -19.29 17.54
N VAL A 302 6.44 -19.30 17.24
CA VAL A 302 5.93 -19.27 15.87
C VAL A 302 5.08 -18.04 15.60
N MET A 303 4.01 -17.83 16.37
CA MET A 303 3.04 -16.76 16.07
C MET A 303 3.64 -15.36 16.19
N VAL A 304 4.35 -15.06 17.27
CA VAL A 304 5.00 -13.76 17.47
C VAL A 304 6.09 -13.49 16.42
N PRO A 305 7.04 -14.42 16.12
CA PRO A 305 8.01 -14.22 15.04
C PRO A 305 7.39 -14.08 13.65
N VAL A 306 6.37 -14.86 13.29
CA VAL A 306 5.70 -14.74 11.98
C VAL A 306 4.91 -13.44 11.90
N PHE A 307 4.25 -13.00 12.97
CA PHE A 307 3.60 -11.69 13.07
C PHE A 307 4.60 -10.54 12.89
N ALA A 308 5.75 -10.61 13.56
CA ALA A 308 6.82 -9.63 13.42
C ALA A 308 7.38 -9.59 11.98
N LEU A 309 7.61 -10.75 11.36
CA LEU A 309 8.08 -10.88 9.97
C LEU A 309 7.08 -10.29 8.97
N VAL A 310 5.79 -10.65 9.08
CA VAL A 310 4.71 -10.12 8.21
C VAL A 310 4.56 -8.61 8.39
N THR A 311 4.63 -8.12 9.63
CA THR A 311 4.58 -6.68 9.95
C THR A 311 5.78 -5.93 9.37
N TRP A 312 7.00 -6.47 9.51
CA TRP A 312 8.21 -5.93 8.90
C TRP A 312 8.12 -5.89 7.37
N LEU A 313 7.67 -6.99 6.74
CA LEU A 313 7.41 -7.06 5.29
C LEU A 313 6.43 -5.97 4.84
N ALA A 314 5.30 -5.83 5.55
CA ALA A 314 4.27 -4.84 5.26
C ALA A 314 4.82 -3.40 5.33
N VAL A 315 5.53 -3.06 6.41
CA VAL A 315 6.16 -1.75 6.61
C VAL A 315 7.28 -1.51 5.59
N TRP A 316 8.07 -2.53 5.25
CA TRP A 316 9.14 -2.44 4.24
C TRP A 316 8.59 -2.18 2.84
N TRP A 317 7.53 -2.89 2.44
CA TRP A 317 6.83 -2.66 1.16
C TRP A 317 6.26 -1.24 1.08
N ARG A 318 5.58 -0.78 2.14
CA ARG A 318 5.08 0.59 2.26
C ARG A 318 6.21 1.63 2.14
N ARG A 319 7.36 1.41 2.77
CA ARG A 319 8.58 2.26 2.61
C ARG A 319 9.20 2.16 1.21
N ARG A 320 8.99 1.05 0.48
CA ARG A 320 9.50 0.84 -0.89
C ARG A 320 8.66 1.58 -1.94
N GLU A 321 7.35 1.74 -1.72
CA GLU A 321 6.49 2.60 -2.53
C GLU A 321 6.88 4.08 -2.41
N LEU A 322 7.07 4.58 -1.19
CA LEU A 322 7.51 5.97 -0.96
C LEU A 322 8.88 6.26 -1.60
N ARG A 323 9.82 5.32 -1.53
CA ARG A 323 11.10 5.41 -2.26
C ARG A 323 10.93 5.36 -3.79
N THR A 324 9.90 4.68 -4.29
CA THR A 324 9.57 4.69 -5.73
C THR A 324 9.05 6.04 -6.19
N LEU A 325 8.22 6.71 -5.37
CA LEU A 325 7.80 8.10 -5.62
C LEU A 325 9.00 9.03 -5.74
N ALA A 326 9.93 8.98 -4.78
CA ALA A 326 11.13 9.80 -4.78
C ALA A 326 12.06 9.57 -5.99
N ALA A 327 12.16 8.33 -6.48
CA ALA A 327 13.06 7.97 -7.59
C ALA A 327 12.48 8.20 -8.99
N GLU A 328 11.15 8.18 -9.15
CA GLU A 328 10.49 8.21 -10.47
C GLU A 328 9.78 9.54 -10.77
N LEU A 329 9.23 10.22 -9.76
CA LEU A 329 8.51 11.48 -9.98
C LEU A 329 9.38 12.69 -10.41
N PRO A 330 10.67 12.82 -10.02
CA PRO A 330 11.50 13.95 -10.48
C PRO A 330 11.56 14.08 -12.00
N ALA A 331 11.51 12.97 -12.75
CA ALA A 331 11.50 12.99 -14.22
C ALA A 331 10.25 13.67 -14.82
N TYR A 332 9.12 13.68 -14.10
CA TYR A 332 7.92 14.42 -14.51
C TYR A 332 7.96 15.88 -14.05
N ALA A 333 8.70 16.20 -12.99
CA ALA A 333 8.96 17.59 -12.59
C ALA A 333 9.89 18.29 -13.60
N THR A 334 10.97 17.64 -14.03
CA THR A 334 11.85 18.15 -15.10
C THR A 334 11.13 18.30 -16.44
N ALA A 335 10.09 17.50 -16.70
CA ALA A 335 9.24 17.60 -17.87
C ALA A 335 8.04 18.57 -17.70
N GLY A 336 8.00 19.38 -16.63
CA GLY A 336 7.00 20.43 -16.42
C GLY A 336 5.60 19.98 -15.94
N TRP A 337 5.36 18.66 -15.85
CA TRP A 337 4.09 18.10 -15.38
C TRP A 337 3.85 18.33 -13.89
N LEU A 338 4.93 18.29 -13.09
CA LEU A 338 4.92 18.50 -11.63
C LEU A 338 5.79 19.72 -11.27
N THR A 339 5.56 20.33 -10.10
CA THR A 339 6.51 21.29 -9.51
C THR A 339 7.68 20.57 -8.85
N PRO A 340 8.85 21.21 -8.64
CA PRO A 340 9.99 20.58 -7.97
C PRO A 340 9.71 20.12 -6.52
N ALA A 341 8.73 20.74 -5.84
CA ALA A 341 8.35 20.37 -4.48
C ALA A 341 7.41 19.14 -4.41
N GLU A 342 6.64 18.87 -5.46
CA GLU A 342 5.65 17.79 -5.46
C GLU A 342 6.25 16.38 -5.31
N PRO A 343 7.33 15.98 -6.02
CA PRO A 343 7.97 14.67 -5.81
C PRO A 343 8.38 14.42 -4.35
N LEU A 344 8.95 15.45 -3.70
CA LEU A 344 9.38 15.36 -2.30
C LEU A 344 8.17 15.26 -1.37
N ALA A 345 7.16 16.13 -1.56
CA ALA A 345 5.91 16.10 -0.81
C ALA A 345 5.20 14.73 -0.90
N LEU A 346 5.16 14.15 -2.11
CA LEU A 346 4.51 12.87 -2.40
C LEU A 346 5.29 11.67 -1.81
N SER A 347 6.61 11.77 -1.66
CA SER A 347 7.41 10.73 -0.99
C SER A 347 7.23 10.71 0.55
N SER A 348 6.63 11.75 1.14
CA SER A 348 6.44 11.88 2.60
C SER A 348 4.99 11.67 3.03
N MET A 349 4.74 10.67 3.87
CA MET A 349 3.42 10.40 4.43
C MET A 349 2.91 11.49 5.40
N ARG A 350 3.82 12.21 6.07
CA ARG A 350 3.48 13.38 6.91
C ARG A 350 2.99 14.51 6.00
N THR A 351 3.74 14.82 4.95
CA THR A 351 3.45 15.91 4.02
C THR A 351 2.15 15.67 3.26
N ARG A 352 1.90 14.44 2.79
CA ARG A 352 0.59 14.03 2.22
C ARG A 352 -0.57 14.14 3.22
N GLY A 353 -0.33 13.89 4.51
CA GLY A 353 -1.29 14.17 5.57
C GLY A 353 -1.66 15.65 5.59
N VAL A 354 -0.65 16.50 5.83
CA VAL A 354 -0.78 17.96 5.90
C VAL A 354 -1.44 18.54 4.65
N ALA A 355 -1.05 18.12 3.43
CA ALA A 355 -1.63 18.63 2.18
C ALA A 355 -3.15 18.39 2.09
N ARG A 356 -3.62 17.19 2.46
CA ARG A 356 -5.06 16.87 2.49
C ARG A 356 -5.80 17.62 3.59
N ASP A 357 -5.16 17.84 4.73
CA ASP A 357 -5.75 18.57 5.85
C ASP A 357 -5.80 20.08 5.59
N LEU A 358 -4.80 20.67 4.92
CA LEU A 358 -4.85 22.05 4.42
C LEU A 358 -5.98 22.23 3.41
N ALA A 359 -6.04 21.37 2.39
CA ALA A 359 -7.11 21.41 1.39
C ALA A 359 -8.51 21.22 2.01
N ARG A 360 -8.63 20.52 3.15
CA ARG A 360 -9.90 20.39 3.88
C ARG A 360 -10.40 21.71 4.45
N HIS A 361 -9.51 22.64 4.78
CA HIS A 361 -9.82 23.89 5.48
C HIS A 361 -9.78 25.15 4.61
N TRP A 362 -9.37 25.05 3.34
CA TRP A 362 -9.26 26.19 2.41
C TRP A 362 -10.53 27.05 2.25
N HIS A 363 -11.72 26.47 2.36
CA HIS A 363 -12.99 27.20 2.24
C HIS A 363 -13.62 27.54 3.62
N GLY A 364 -12.82 27.56 4.67
CA GLY A 364 -13.24 27.88 6.03
C GLY A 364 -14.23 26.88 6.64
N LYS A 365 -14.84 27.25 7.78
CA LYS A 365 -15.88 26.44 8.43
C LYS A 365 -17.22 26.49 7.68
N GLN A 366 -17.47 27.55 6.90
CA GLN A 366 -18.74 27.79 6.20
C GLN A 366 -18.98 26.79 5.05
N ASP A 367 -17.94 26.37 4.33
CA ASP A 367 -18.08 25.39 3.24
C ASP A 367 -17.26 24.10 3.45
N ARG A 368 -17.64 23.36 4.50
CA ARG A 368 -17.16 21.98 4.75
C ARG A 368 -17.44 21.02 3.59
N SER A 369 -18.30 21.37 2.62
CA SER A 369 -18.61 20.52 1.47
C SER A 369 -17.51 20.61 0.42
N ARG A 370 -17.13 21.83 0.02
CA ARG A 370 -16.00 22.10 -0.89
C ARG A 370 -14.67 21.73 -0.26
N GLY A 371 -14.45 22.00 1.03
CA GLY A 371 -13.25 21.54 1.74
C GLY A 371 -13.06 20.01 1.67
N ARG A 372 -14.13 19.23 1.89
CA ARG A 372 -14.10 17.76 1.69
C ARG A 372 -13.93 17.34 0.22
N ALA A 373 -14.35 18.15 -0.74
CA ALA A 373 -14.08 17.91 -2.17
C ALA A 373 -12.61 18.18 -2.52
N ALA A 374 -12.03 19.28 -2.06
CA ALA A 374 -10.63 19.62 -2.26
C ALA A 374 -9.69 18.58 -1.64
N ALA A 375 -9.92 18.17 -0.39
CA ALA A 375 -9.15 17.10 0.26
C ALA A 375 -9.23 15.75 -0.49
N ARG A 376 -10.36 15.45 -1.16
CA ARG A 376 -10.50 14.28 -2.05
C ARG A 376 -9.71 14.45 -3.35
N ALA A 377 -9.73 15.63 -3.96
CA ALA A 377 -8.93 15.92 -5.15
C ALA A 377 -7.43 15.78 -4.90
N VAL A 378 -6.93 16.23 -3.73
CA VAL A 378 -5.54 15.96 -3.30
C VAL A 378 -5.29 14.46 -3.16
N ALA A 379 -6.15 13.72 -2.45
CA ALA A 379 -5.99 12.27 -2.28
C ALA A 379 -5.98 11.50 -3.61
N GLU A 380 -6.84 11.88 -4.56
CA GLU A 380 -6.86 11.32 -5.92
C GLU A 380 -5.57 11.65 -6.68
N TYR A 381 -5.08 12.90 -6.61
CA TYR A 381 -3.82 13.32 -7.24
C TYR A 381 -2.63 12.50 -6.74
N GLU A 382 -2.51 12.34 -5.42
CA GLU A 382 -1.44 11.52 -4.84
C GLU A 382 -1.54 10.03 -5.27
N SER A 383 -2.76 9.48 -5.39
CA SER A 383 -2.96 8.11 -5.88
C SER A 383 -2.54 7.98 -7.34
N PHE A 384 -2.95 8.92 -8.21
CA PHE A 384 -2.50 8.90 -9.61
C PHE A 384 -0.98 9.04 -9.72
N ALA A 385 -0.35 9.88 -8.89
CA ALA A 385 1.12 10.00 -8.85
C ALA A 385 1.79 8.70 -8.35
N THR A 386 1.20 8.01 -7.38
CA THR A 386 1.68 6.71 -6.88
C THR A 386 1.57 5.63 -7.96
N THR A 387 0.41 5.52 -8.63
CA THR A 387 0.25 4.61 -9.77
C THR A 387 1.19 4.97 -10.93
N LEU A 388 1.45 6.26 -11.21
CA LEU A 388 2.36 6.74 -12.27
C LEU A 388 3.83 6.38 -11.99
N ALA A 389 4.32 6.64 -10.78
CA ALA A 389 5.67 6.23 -10.37
C ALA A 389 5.84 4.70 -10.46
N GLY A 390 4.85 3.95 -9.97
CA GLY A 390 4.84 2.49 -10.09
C GLY A 390 4.79 2.00 -11.55
N LEU A 391 4.15 2.74 -12.45
CA LEU A 391 4.12 2.45 -13.89
C LEU A 391 5.49 2.69 -14.53
N ARG A 392 6.13 3.84 -14.26
CA ARG A 392 7.46 4.19 -14.78
C ARG A 392 8.54 3.24 -14.28
N ARG A 393 8.53 2.90 -12.98
CA ARG A 393 9.44 1.90 -12.40
C ARG A 393 9.35 0.53 -13.08
N ARG A 394 8.15 0.08 -13.45
CA ARG A 394 7.99 -1.20 -14.18
C ARG A 394 8.57 -1.12 -15.59
N ALA A 395 8.40 0.01 -16.28
CA ALA A 395 9.00 0.21 -17.60
C ALA A 395 10.54 0.24 -17.55
N ARG A 396 11.14 0.79 -16.49
CA ARG A 396 12.61 0.75 -16.24
C ARG A 396 13.19 -0.64 -15.96
N HIS A 397 12.37 -1.64 -15.66
CA HIS A 397 12.78 -3.02 -15.41
C HIS A 397 12.13 -3.98 -16.43
N ASP A 398 12.07 -3.56 -17.69
CA ASP A 398 11.60 -4.31 -18.87
C ASP A 398 10.19 -4.91 -18.79
N ALA A 399 9.39 -4.50 -17.80
CA ALA A 399 7.98 -4.84 -17.67
C ALA A 399 7.08 -3.81 -18.39
N VAL A 400 7.51 -3.38 -19.59
CA VAL A 400 6.74 -2.49 -20.48
C VAL A 400 5.56 -3.28 -21.05
N GLY A 401 4.35 -2.99 -20.57
CA GLY A 401 3.13 -3.50 -21.20
C GLY A 401 2.83 -2.73 -22.50
N PRO A 402 2.14 -3.33 -23.49
CA PRO A 402 1.76 -2.63 -24.73
C PRO A 402 0.91 -1.38 -24.46
N ASP A 403 0.15 -1.38 -23.36
CA ASP A 403 -0.70 -0.27 -22.92
C ASP A 403 0.09 0.87 -22.20
N PHE A 404 1.43 0.80 -22.09
CA PHE A 404 2.21 1.70 -21.22
C PHE A 404 1.96 3.18 -21.54
N ALA A 405 2.18 3.60 -22.80
CA ALA A 405 2.07 5.00 -23.20
C ALA A 405 0.62 5.52 -23.06
N ALA A 406 -0.37 4.69 -23.39
CA ALA A 406 -1.78 5.03 -23.22
C ALA A 406 -2.14 5.26 -21.74
N ARG A 407 -1.63 4.41 -20.84
CA ARG A 407 -1.90 4.51 -19.41
C ARG A 407 -1.08 5.60 -18.72
N GLU A 408 0.13 5.88 -19.18
CA GLU A 408 0.94 7.02 -18.72
C GLU A 408 0.22 8.33 -19.06
N ARG A 409 -0.25 8.49 -20.30
CA ARG A 409 -1.06 9.64 -20.73
C ARG A 409 -2.37 9.77 -19.94
N GLU A 410 -3.09 8.67 -19.68
CA GLU A 410 -4.29 8.69 -18.83
C GLU A 410 -3.99 9.27 -17.45
N LEU A 411 -2.93 8.78 -16.79
CA LEU A 411 -2.55 9.21 -15.44
C LEU A 411 -2.09 10.68 -15.40
N LEU A 412 -1.28 11.10 -16.37
CA LEU A 412 -0.85 12.50 -16.49
C LEU A 412 -2.04 13.44 -16.71
N HIS A 413 -3.01 13.06 -17.54
CA HIS A 413 -4.24 13.84 -17.72
C HIS A 413 -5.08 13.91 -16.43
N ARG A 414 -5.19 12.81 -15.67
CA ARG A 414 -5.89 12.78 -14.38
C ARG A 414 -5.22 13.63 -13.30
N LEU A 415 -3.88 13.69 -13.30
CA LEU A 415 -3.09 14.60 -12.47
C LEU A 415 -3.36 16.05 -12.87
N TRP A 416 -3.24 16.38 -14.16
CA TRP A 416 -3.45 17.73 -14.68
C TRP A 416 -4.81 18.31 -14.26
N GLN A 417 -5.89 17.54 -14.40
CA GLN A 417 -7.25 17.91 -13.96
C GLN A 417 -7.36 18.34 -12.48
N ARG A 418 -6.40 17.92 -11.63
CA ARG A 418 -6.41 18.15 -10.17
C ARG A 418 -5.27 19.06 -9.70
N ARG A 419 -4.31 19.38 -10.59
CA ARG A 419 -3.08 20.15 -10.28
C ARG A 419 -3.36 21.49 -9.60
N ALA A 420 -4.42 22.20 -10.03
CA ALA A 420 -4.82 23.49 -9.45
C ALA A 420 -5.16 23.40 -7.94
N ILE A 421 -5.66 22.26 -7.46
CA ILE A 421 -5.97 22.02 -6.04
C ILE A 421 -4.79 21.31 -5.35
N ALA A 422 -4.20 20.31 -6.00
CA ALA A 422 -3.16 19.49 -5.37
C ALA A 422 -1.80 20.19 -5.26
N GLY A 423 -1.37 20.90 -6.29
CA GLY A 423 -0.04 21.53 -6.36
C GLY A 423 0.22 22.55 -5.25
N PRO A 424 -0.67 23.54 -5.02
CA PRO A 424 -0.50 24.49 -3.93
C PRO A 424 -0.55 23.83 -2.55
N ALA A 425 -1.46 22.86 -2.35
CA ALA A 425 -1.58 22.13 -1.10
C ALA A 425 -0.32 21.30 -0.77
N LEU A 426 0.24 20.59 -1.75
CA LEU A 426 1.47 19.80 -1.62
C LEU A 426 2.70 20.69 -1.43
N THR A 427 2.80 21.80 -2.16
CA THR A 427 3.93 22.74 -2.06
C THR A 427 3.97 23.40 -0.68
N HIS A 428 2.83 23.90 -0.19
CA HIS A 428 2.75 24.52 1.13
C HIS A 428 2.97 23.48 2.25
N ALA A 429 2.41 22.27 2.11
CA ALA A 429 2.70 21.19 3.05
C ALA A 429 4.20 20.82 3.07
N ALA A 430 4.88 20.84 1.93
CA ALA A 430 6.32 20.54 1.85
C ALA A 430 7.15 21.56 2.64
N GLN A 431 6.81 22.85 2.52
CA GLN A 431 7.41 23.93 3.31
C GLN A 431 7.16 23.72 4.82
N MET A 432 5.90 23.52 5.23
CA MET A 432 5.54 23.28 6.66
C MET A 432 6.21 22.05 7.28
N THR A 433 6.58 21.05 6.48
CA THR A 433 7.13 19.78 6.97
C THR A 433 8.64 19.64 6.77
N GLY A 434 9.32 20.67 6.25
CA GLY A 434 10.75 20.63 5.95
C GLY A 434 11.12 19.64 4.84
N THR A 435 10.16 19.30 3.96
CA THR A 435 10.39 18.40 2.80
C THR A 435 10.41 19.15 1.46
N GLY A 436 10.30 20.47 1.45
CA GLY A 436 10.60 21.28 0.27
C GLY A 436 12.11 21.32 -0.01
N PRO A 437 12.52 21.70 -1.23
CA PRO A 437 13.91 22.06 -1.48
C PRO A 437 14.31 23.18 -0.53
N CYS A 438 15.44 23.04 0.18
CA CYS A 438 16.02 24.17 0.88
C CYS A 438 16.26 25.29 -0.14
N PRO A 439 15.79 26.54 0.09
CA PRO A 439 16.31 27.67 -0.64
C PRO A 439 17.82 27.69 -0.37
N HIS A 440 18.64 27.48 -1.41
CA HIS A 440 20.04 27.83 -1.29
C HIS A 440 20.07 29.33 -0.97
N PRO A 441 20.65 29.76 0.18
CA PRO A 441 20.97 31.15 0.35
C PRO A 441 22.09 31.43 -0.65
N TYR A 442 21.73 31.99 -1.82
CA TYR A 442 22.71 32.67 -2.65
C TYR A 442 23.31 33.76 -1.74
N PRO A 443 24.61 33.71 -1.41
CA PRO A 443 25.23 34.84 -0.74
C PRO A 443 25.12 36.00 -1.71
N TYR A 444 24.30 37.00 -1.36
CA TYR A 444 24.20 38.25 -2.09
C TYR A 444 25.58 38.90 -2.06
N ARG A 445 26.37 38.70 -3.12
CA ARG A 445 27.56 39.50 -3.37
C ARG A 445 27.03 40.86 -3.85
N PRO A 446 27.15 41.94 -3.05
CA PRO A 446 26.85 43.26 -3.58
C PRO A 446 27.76 43.53 -4.78
N PRO A 447 27.28 44.25 -5.81
CA PRO A 447 28.12 44.61 -6.95
C PRO A 447 29.32 45.42 -6.46
N MET A 448 30.53 44.98 -6.84
CA MET A 448 31.75 45.77 -6.63
C MET A 448 31.57 47.14 -7.32
N PRO A 449 31.84 48.27 -6.64
CA PRO A 449 31.79 49.56 -7.30
C PRO A 449 32.87 49.66 -8.39
N PRO A 450 32.64 50.43 -9.48
CA PRO A 450 33.64 50.60 -10.53
C PRO A 450 34.92 51.25 -9.99
N TYR A 451 36.08 50.81 -10.47
CA TYR A 451 37.36 51.45 -10.16
C TYR A 451 37.40 52.88 -10.72
N GLY A 452 37.18 53.86 -9.85
CA GLY A 452 37.44 55.27 -10.14
C GLY A 452 38.93 55.58 -10.03
N GLN A 453 39.52 56.16 -11.07
CA GLN A 453 40.85 56.76 -10.98
C GLN A 453 40.80 58.02 -10.09
N GLY A 454 41.72 58.12 -9.13
CA GLY A 454 41.90 59.29 -8.28
C GLY A 454 43.32 59.33 -7.72
N GLN A 455 44.13 60.27 -8.18
CA GLN A 455 45.46 60.56 -7.65
C GLN A 455 45.32 61.37 -6.35
N GLY A 456 46.20 61.18 -5.36
CA GLY A 456 46.23 62.05 -4.18
C GLY A 456 47.06 61.52 -3.01
N GLN A 457 48.19 62.18 -2.77
CA GLN A 457 49.15 61.99 -1.68
C GLN A 457 48.53 62.04 -0.26
N GLY A 458 49.20 61.41 0.73
CA GLY A 458 48.96 61.73 2.15
C GLY A 458 49.52 60.71 3.15
N HIS A 459 50.54 61.10 3.93
CA HIS A 459 51.11 60.31 5.03
C HIS A 459 50.19 60.28 6.27
N GLY A 460 50.36 59.31 7.18
CA GLY A 460 49.89 59.49 8.57
C GLY A 460 49.75 58.22 9.42
N TYR A 461 50.65 58.05 10.39
CA TYR A 461 50.66 57.02 11.44
C TYR A 461 49.47 57.13 12.42
N GLY A 462 49.10 56.02 13.09
CA GLY A 462 48.23 56.07 14.28
C GLY A 462 47.84 54.71 14.88
N TYR A 463 48.52 54.29 15.96
CA TYR A 463 48.11 53.17 16.82
C TYR A 463 47.09 53.64 17.88
N GLY A 464 46.18 52.77 18.36
CA GLY A 464 45.33 53.08 19.52
C GLY A 464 44.38 51.96 19.95
N TYR A 465 44.43 51.57 21.23
CA TYR A 465 43.69 50.43 21.83
C TYR A 465 42.39 50.85 22.58
N GLY A 466 41.48 49.89 22.82
CA GLY A 466 40.32 50.01 23.74
C GLY A 466 39.46 48.73 23.74
N TYR A 467 39.69 47.71 24.59
CA TYR A 467 39.15 47.50 25.95
C TYR A 467 37.60 47.53 26.04
N GLY A 468 36.89 46.52 26.62
CA GLY A 468 37.32 45.24 27.19
C GLY A 468 36.19 44.43 27.90
N TYR A 469 36.58 43.36 28.62
CA TYR A 469 35.80 42.54 29.61
C TYR A 469 34.63 41.67 29.08
N GLY A 470 34.32 40.45 29.58
CA GLY A 470 34.75 39.60 30.73
C GLY A 470 33.48 38.90 31.27
N TYR A 471 33.34 37.61 31.62
CA TYR A 471 34.14 36.57 32.32
C TYR A 471 33.81 35.17 31.68
N GLY A 472 34.64 34.10 31.66
CA GLY A 472 35.21 33.29 32.76
C GLY A 472 34.22 32.19 33.21
N GLN A 473 34.47 30.87 33.29
CA GLN A 473 35.65 29.96 33.26
C GLN A 473 35.29 28.63 32.49
N GLY A 474 36.08 27.54 32.34
CA GLY A 474 37.48 27.21 32.67
C GLY A 474 37.91 25.77 32.27
N GLN A 475 39.22 25.57 32.05
CA GLN A 475 40.04 24.32 32.01
C GLN A 475 39.65 23.08 31.16
N GLY A 476 40.61 22.65 30.31
CA GLY A 476 40.66 21.33 29.65
C GLY A 476 41.78 21.25 28.60
N GLN A 477 42.84 20.47 28.85
CA GLN A 477 44.07 20.42 28.04
C GLN A 477 43.96 19.51 26.80
N GLY A 478 44.73 19.81 25.72
CA GLY A 478 44.98 18.86 24.63
C GLY A 478 45.60 19.49 23.36
N HIS A 479 46.83 19.07 23.01
CA HIS A 479 47.51 19.41 21.74
C HIS A 479 46.77 18.77 20.52
N GLY A 480 46.94 19.19 19.26
CA GLY A 480 47.77 20.25 18.67
C GLY A 480 47.91 20.08 17.15
N THR A 481 48.55 21.05 16.48
CA THR A 481 48.95 21.09 15.05
C THR A 481 47.87 21.16 13.95
N ALA A 482 48.14 22.01 12.96
CA ALA A 482 47.31 22.29 11.79
C ALA A 482 47.87 21.58 10.53
N TYR A 483 47.15 21.64 9.40
CA TYR A 483 47.61 22.26 8.15
C TYR A 483 46.45 22.33 7.12
N GLY A 484 46.41 23.38 6.30
CA GLY A 484 45.31 23.66 5.37
C GLY A 484 45.46 23.02 3.98
N SER A 485 44.33 22.75 3.33
CA SER A 485 44.26 22.10 2.02
C SER A 485 44.50 23.04 0.83
N PRO A 486 45.22 22.62 -0.23
CA PRO A 486 45.29 23.33 -1.52
C PRO A 486 44.18 22.92 -2.51
N PRO A 487 43.89 23.74 -3.55
CA PRO A 487 42.82 23.53 -4.53
C PRO A 487 43.23 22.65 -5.75
N PRO A 488 42.27 22.16 -6.57
CA PRO A 488 42.53 21.21 -7.66
C PRO A 488 42.96 21.85 -9.00
N GLN A 489 43.73 21.09 -9.80
CA GLN A 489 44.18 21.39 -11.18
C GLN A 489 43.66 20.32 -12.17
N PRO A 490 43.65 20.57 -13.51
CA PRO A 490 42.86 19.82 -14.49
C PRO A 490 43.59 18.69 -15.27
N TYR A 491 42.81 17.98 -16.09
CA TYR A 491 43.12 16.83 -16.97
C TYR A 491 44.37 16.93 -17.87
N PRO A 492 44.83 15.76 -18.39
CA PRO A 492 45.05 15.64 -19.84
C PRO A 492 44.56 14.33 -20.50
N TYR A 493 44.65 14.30 -21.84
CA TYR A 493 44.11 13.30 -22.79
C TYR A 493 44.98 12.04 -23.01
N GLY A 494 44.33 10.87 -23.15
CA GLY A 494 44.34 10.00 -24.35
C GLY A 494 45.53 9.09 -24.74
N ARG A 495 45.25 7.81 -25.07
CA ARG A 495 45.86 7.08 -26.21
C ARG A 495 45.07 5.83 -26.68
N HIS A 496 45.32 5.43 -27.93
CA HIS A 496 44.70 4.30 -28.66
C HIS A 496 45.23 2.90 -28.33
N SER A 497 44.44 1.86 -28.68
CA SER A 497 44.91 0.73 -29.54
C SER A 497 43.75 -0.01 -30.24
N ARG A 498 44.05 -0.68 -31.35
CA ARG A 498 43.14 -1.42 -32.28
C ARG A 498 43.47 -2.93 -32.32
N TYR A 499 42.66 -3.69 -33.07
CA TYR A 499 42.70 -5.12 -33.49
C TYR A 499 41.65 -5.99 -32.76
N GLY A 500 40.84 -6.85 -33.40
CA GLY A 500 40.64 -7.21 -34.82
C GLY A 500 39.30 -7.96 -35.01
N PRO A 501 38.88 -8.35 -36.25
CA PRO A 501 37.47 -8.62 -36.57
C PRO A 501 37.08 -10.11 -36.75
N THR A 502 35.78 -10.42 -36.67
CA THR A 502 35.15 -11.66 -37.18
C THR A 502 33.85 -11.34 -37.94
N ALA A 503 33.56 -12.11 -38.99
CA ALA A 503 32.52 -11.85 -40.00
C ALA A 503 31.29 -12.77 -39.90
N PRO A 504 30.17 -12.45 -40.58
CA PRO A 504 29.01 -13.33 -40.81
C PRO A 504 28.98 -13.86 -42.28
N PRO A 505 27.94 -14.62 -42.70
CA PRO A 505 27.42 -15.88 -42.19
C PRO A 505 27.50 -16.97 -43.31
N PRO A 506 26.69 -18.03 -43.24
CA PRO A 506 25.83 -18.38 -44.39
C PRO A 506 24.33 -18.18 -44.09
#